data_AF-A0A7G2CN07-F1
#
_entry.id   AF-A0A7G2CN07-F1
#
_cell.length_a   1.000
_cell.length_b   1.000
_cell.length_c   1.000
_cell.angle_alpha   90.00
_cell.angle_beta   90.00
_cell.angle_gamma   90.00
#
_symmetry.space_group_name_H-M   'P 1'
#
loop_
_entity.id
_entity.type
_entity.pdbx_description
1 polymer ?
#
loop_
_entity_poly.entity_id
_entity_poly.type
_entity_poly.pdbx_seq_one_letter_code
_entity_poly.pdbx_strand_id
1 'polypeptide(L)'
;MSRVNAAAAVEARQRREQFMQDFNASKAVEQRDRLKADWEVKGDTKIAQRQVLQKLDRIQAQHKDTLVARRARLAELLLREKERYEQMMSGLAETDDERRERLIRKARELREKREEQKKIDNQSRHDRLFREKIDPLRLAESRLKVMQVADERYQQLELLKQRREEEKAEEEYFNQQAAEAQRLANERAQRDLELRYQRTERLKGDLASQVEGNRMRRDMERQEKERDDAEFYRLLHEERVVEAQKKAAQRSERERIGQEMRDLNEELERARKQEYEQLKKEDRELLDSILAEIAVEKQRAQEEKLERKNKQKQQMEDMQRQMAQKKEDDHSLDKLWEEANEREWAKREKQWNADQKRRDQLLRNILIARRQQVMDKRQQRREEQEQLKQEHAAFLDSLQNVDDIDEKERQRRMAMLKETQQYLDMQIAQKRQQKEEEHLEWLHGLTDQEALEKENEDRIARELAALEAARPDRYRNIPLLPPKSRNQPF
;
A
#
# COMPACT_ATOMS: atom_id res chain seq x y z
N MET A 1 98.30 43.18 -164.54
CA MET A 1 97.18 44.01 -164.05
C MET A 1 95.93 43.13 -163.92
N SER A 2 95.24 43.12 -162.75
CA SER A 2 93.78 42.79 -162.54
C SER A 2 93.43 42.36 -161.08
N ARG A 3 93.58 43.20 -160.03
CA ARG A 3 93.01 42.87 -158.69
C ARG A 3 92.46 44.04 -157.84
N VAL A 4 92.53 45.30 -158.29
CA VAL A 4 92.24 46.43 -157.39
C VAL A 4 90.74 46.83 -157.30
N ASN A 5 89.84 46.44 -158.21
CA ASN A 5 88.45 46.97 -158.26
C ASN A 5 87.38 46.27 -157.37
N ALA A 6 87.69 45.21 -156.62
CA ALA A 6 86.65 44.48 -155.86
C ALA A 6 86.34 45.06 -154.46
N ALA A 7 87.19 45.94 -153.92
CA ALA A 7 87.13 46.30 -152.50
C ALA A 7 86.02 47.32 -152.15
N ALA A 8 85.68 48.27 -153.04
CA ALA A 8 84.81 49.39 -152.69
C ALA A 8 83.31 49.05 -152.57
N ALA A 9 82.79 48.09 -153.35
CA ALA A 9 81.38 47.69 -153.30
C ALA A 9 81.02 46.95 -152.00
N VAL A 10 82.01 46.33 -151.36
CA VAL A 10 81.84 45.60 -150.10
C VAL A 10 81.55 46.57 -148.94
N GLU A 11 82.19 47.73 -148.94
CA GLU A 11 82.13 48.68 -147.82
C GLU A 11 80.75 49.36 -147.68
N ALA A 12 80.09 49.72 -148.79
CA ALA A 12 78.77 50.37 -148.76
C ALA A 12 77.67 49.43 -148.24
N ARG A 13 77.78 48.13 -148.52
CA ARG A 13 76.82 47.12 -148.03
C ARG A 13 76.96 46.95 -146.51
N GLN A 14 78.20 46.93 -146.03
CA GLN A 14 78.50 46.83 -144.60
C GLN A 14 77.87 47.98 -143.79
N ARG A 15 77.86 49.22 -144.30
CA ARG A 15 77.24 50.35 -143.58
C ARG A 15 75.71 50.26 -143.45
N ARG A 16 75.01 49.76 -144.48
CA ARG A 16 73.55 49.60 -144.42
C ARG A 16 73.15 48.43 -143.51
N GLU A 17 73.93 47.36 -143.54
CA GLU A 17 73.77 46.24 -142.62
C GLU A 17 73.98 46.69 -141.17
N GLN A 18 74.99 47.54 -140.92
CA GLN A 18 75.21 48.15 -139.60
C GLN A 18 74.00 48.97 -139.12
N PHE A 19 73.46 49.88 -139.93
CA PHE A 19 72.29 50.69 -139.50
C PHE A 19 71.05 49.84 -139.21
N MET A 20 70.77 48.82 -140.03
CA MET A 20 69.64 47.91 -139.78
C MET A 20 69.87 47.05 -138.54
N GLN A 21 71.12 46.65 -138.28
CA GLN A 21 71.50 46.00 -137.03
C GLN A 21 71.25 46.92 -135.83
N ASP A 22 71.63 48.19 -135.91
CA ASP A 22 71.45 49.17 -134.83
C ASP A 22 69.97 49.47 -134.55
N PHE A 23 69.14 49.63 -135.59
CA PHE A 23 67.70 49.87 -135.43
C PHE A 23 66.97 48.66 -134.85
N ASN A 24 67.27 47.45 -135.35
CA ASN A 24 66.70 46.22 -134.80
C ASN A 24 67.17 46.01 -133.35
N ALA A 25 68.41 46.37 -133.03
CA ALA A 25 68.91 46.36 -131.67
C ALA A 25 68.10 47.32 -130.77
N SER A 26 67.81 48.56 -131.21
CA SER A 26 67.03 49.51 -130.40
C SER A 26 65.58 49.07 -130.18
N LYS A 27 64.91 48.53 -131.22
CA LYS A 27 63.54 48.01 -131.09
C LYS A 27 63.47 46.74 -130.24
N ALA A 28 64.47 45.87 -130.33
CA ALA A 28 64.59 44.72 -129.44
C ALA A 28 64.75 45.18 -127.99
N VAL A 29 65.51 46.26 -127.74
CA VAL A 29 65.63 46.87 -126.40
C VAL A 29 64.27 47.40 -125.91
N GLU A 30 63.54 48.18 -126.72
CA GLU A 30 62.23 48.73 -126.33
C GLU A 30 61.18 47.64 -126.02
N GLN A 31 61.10 46.59 -126.84
CA GLN A 31 60.21 45.46 -126.58
C GLN A 31 60.61 44.70 -125.32
N ARG A 32 61.92 44.53 -125.09
CA ARG A 32 62.44 43.92 -123.87
C ARG A 32 62.04 44.74 -122.65
N ASP A 33 62.08 46.07 -122.74
CA ASP A 33 61.71 46.95 -121.63
C ASP A 33 60.19 46.97 -121.37
N ARG A 34 59.35 46.92 -122.40
CA ARG A 34 57.89 46.74 -122.20
C ARG A 34 57.54 45.40 -121.56
N LEU A 35 58.18 44.31 -122.00
CA LEU A 35 57.98 42.99 -121.39
C LEU A 35 58.44 42.96 -119.93
N LYS A 36 59.50 43.70 -119.58
CA LYS A 36 59.89 43.88 -118.18
C LYS A 36 58.82 44.64 -117.40
N ALA A 37 58.31 45.77 -117.91
CA ALA A 37 57.28 46.56 -117.22
C ALA A 37 55.98 45.77 -117.01
N ASP A 38 55.50 45.04 -118.02
CA ASP A 38 54.32 44.16 -117.88
C ASP A 38 54.57 43.00 -116.91
N TRP A 39 55.79 42.46 -116.89
CA TRP A 39 56.20 41.44 -115.94
C TRP A 39 56.25 42.00 -114.52
N GLU A 40 56.73 43.23 -114.32
CA GLU A 40 56.74 43.94 -113.04
C GLU A 40 55.31 44.17 -112.53
N VAL A 41 54.41 44.72 -113.35
CA VAL A 41 53.00 44.97 -112.93
C VAL A 41 52.24 43.68 -112.63
N LYS A 42 52.39 42.65 -113.47
CA LYS A 42 51.78 41.33 -113.21
C LYS A 42 52.43 40.65 -111.99
N GLY A 43 53.73 40.85 -111.80
CA GLY A 43 54.47 40.43 -110.62
C GLY A 43 53.91 41.08 -109.37
N ASP A 44 53.77 42.40 -109.35
CA ASP A 44 53.28 43.20 -108.23
C ASP A 44 51.84 42.83 -107.85
N THR A 45 50.95 42.66 -108.84
CA THR A 45 49.57 42.21 -108.58
C THR A 45 49.53 40.80 -107.99
N LYS A 46 50.37 39.87 -108.46
CA LYS A 46 50.50 38.52 -107.88
C LYS A 46 51.12 38.55 -106.49
N ILE A 47 52.09 39.43 -106.24
CA ILE A 47 52.68 39.66 -104.93
C ILE A 47 51.62 40.20 -103.97
N ALA A 48 50.82 41.19 -104.36
CA ALA A 48 49.73 41.75 -103.55
C ALA A 48 48.64 40.72 -103.23
N GLN A 49 48.19 39.93 -104.23
CA GLN A 49 47.24 38.83 -104.00
C GLN A 49 47.80 37.80 -103.02
N ARG A 50 49.07 37.41 -103.19
CA ARG A 50 49.75 36.49 -102.26
C ARG A 50 49.84 37.08 -100.86
N GLN A 51 50.13 38.37 -100.72
CA GLN A 51 50.16 39.06 -99.41
C GLN A 51 48.77 39.08 -98.74
N VAL A 52 47.70 39.29 -99.49
CA VAL A 52 46.32 39.25 -98.96
C VAL A 52 45.95 37.85 -98.51
N LEU A 53 46.23 36.83 -99.31
CA LEU A 53 46.00 35.43 -98.93
C LEU A 53 46.83 35.05 -97.68
N GLN A 54 48.09 35.45 -97.62
CA GLN A 54 48.92 35.25 -96.42
C GLN A 54 48.34 35.96 -95.18
N LYS A 55 47.78 37.16 -95.33
CA LYS A 55 47.10 37.86 -94.22
C LYS A 55 45.84 37.11 -93.80
N LEU A 56 45.05 36.62 -94.74
CA LEU A 56 43.84 35.85 -94.46
C LEU A 56 44.17 34.52 -93.78
N ASP A 57 45.20 33.82 -94.25
CA ASP A 57 45.71 32.59 -93.61
C ASP A 57 46.19 32.87 -92.19
N ARG A 58 46.88 34.00 -91.96
CA ARG A 58 47.28 34.43 -90.60
C ARG A 58 46.07 34.69 -89.71
N ILE A 59 45.05 35.39 -90.20
CA ILE A 59 43.82 35.65 -89.43
C ILE A 59 43.09 34.35 -89.13
N GLN A 60 42.99 33.44 -90.11
CA GLN A 60 42.38 32.12 -89.91
C GLN A 60 43.17 31.27 -88.92
N ALA A 61 44.50 31.32 -88.97
CA ALA A 61 45.36 30.65 -87.99
C ALA A 61 45.13 31.21 -86.58
N GLN A 62 45.15 32.53 -86.41
CA GLN A 62 44.82 33.18 -85.14
C GLN A 62 43.44 32.78 -84.62
N HIS A 63 42.43 32.73 -85.49
CA HIS A 63 41.09 32.31 -85.07
C HIS A 63 41.05 30.83 -84.67
N LYS A 64 41.72 29.94 -85.41
CA LYS A 64 41.88 28.53 -85.03
C LYS A 64 42.60 28.40 -83.68
N ASP A 65 43.66 29.16 -83.44
CA ASP A 65 44.40 29.15 -82.17
C ASP A 65 43.51 29.60 -81.01
N THR A 66 42.71 30.67 -81.18
CA THR A 66 41.75 31.11 -80.15
C THR A 66 40.67 30.08 -79.88
N LEU A 67 40.20 29.37 -80.91
CA LEU A 67 39.18 28.34 -80.80
C LEU A 67 39.73 27.09 -80.11
N VAL A 68 40.97 26.69 -80.42
CA VAL A 68 41.70 25.63 -79.72
C VAL A 68 41.91 26.01 -78.25
N ALA A 69 42.33 27.24 -77.97
CA ALA A 69 42.49 27.73 -76.59
C ALA A 69 41.16 27.72 -75.82
N ARG A 70 40.04 28.11 -76.45
CA ARG A 70 38.71 28.04 -75.85
C ARG A 70 38.28 26.60 -75.58
N ARG A 71 38.50 25.68 -76.52
CA ARG A 71 38.21 24.25 -76.34
C ARG A 71 39.04 23.64 -75.23
N ALA A 72 40.32 24.01 -75.13
CA ALA A 72 41.20 23.58 -74.05
C ALA A 72 40.70 24.07 -72.69
N ARG A 73 40.34 25.35 -72.56
CA ARG A 73 39.75 25.90 -71.32
C ARG A 73 38.43 25.24 -70.93
N LEU A 74 37.58 24.95 -71.92
CA LEU A 74 36.32 24.25 -71.67
C LEU A 74 36.56 22.81 -71.22
N ALA A 75 37.50 22.10 -71.85
CA ALA A 75 37.89 20.77 -71.44
C ALA A 75 38.44 20.75 -70.01
N GLU A 76 39.26 21.74 -69.65
CA GLU A 76 39.78 21.92 -68.29
C GLU A 76 38.67 22.18 -67.27
N LEU A 77 37.68 23.03 -67.59
CA LEU A 77 36.52 23.26 -66.74
C LEU A 77 35.68 21.98 -66.54
N LEU A 78 35.41 21.24 -67.62
CA LEU A 78 34.67 19.99 -67.55
C LEU A 78 35.43 18.91 -66.77
N LEU A 79 36.76 18.86 -66.89
CA LEU A 79 37.59 17.97 -66.09
C LEU A 79 37.50 18.34 -64.61
N ARG A 80 37.62 19.62 -64.26
CA ARG A 80 37.45 20.09 -62.87
C ARG A 80 36.07 19.78 -62.30
N GLU A 81 35.02 19.94 -63.09
CA GLU A 81 33.67 19.58 -62.66
C GLU A 81 33.55 18.07 -62.43
N LYS A 82 34.04 17.24 -63.35
CA LYS A 82 34.07 15.79 -63.17
C LYS A 82 34.86 15.38 -61.94
N GLU A 83 36.06 15.93 -61.73
CA GLU A 83 36.88 15.68 -60.54
C GLU A 83 36.12 16.05 -59.25
N ARG A 84 35.42 17.18 -59.23
CA ARG A 84 34.59 17.57 -58.08
C ARG A 84 33.43 16.62 -57.85
N TYR A 85 32.74 16.18 -58.91
CA TYR A 85 31.66 15.21 -58.78
C TYR A 85 32.17 13.85 -58.30
N GLU A 86 33.29 13.37 -58.82
CA GLU A 86 33.94 12.14 -58.37
C GLU A 86 34.35 12.24 -56.89
N GLN A 87 34.94 13.37 -56.48
CA GLN A 87 35.26 13.64 -55.07
C GLN A 87 34.01 13.63 -54.20
N MET A 88 32.95 14.33 -54.59
CA MET A 88 31.70 14.40 -53.82
C MET A 88 31.03 13.03 -53.72
N MET A 89 30.99 12.25 -54.80
CA MET A 89 30.43 10.88 -54.79
C MET A 89 31.27 9.94 -53.95
N SER A 90 32.59 10.08 -53.97
CA SER A 90 33.49 9.30 -53.10
C SER A 90 33.37 9.67 -51.62
N GLY A 91 33.01 10.93 -51.30
CA GLY A 91 32.82 11.41 -49.93
C GLY A 91 31.39 11.29 -49.38
N LEU A 92 30.40 10.94 -50.21
CA LEU A 92 28.98 10.84 -49.78
C LEU A 92 28.71 9.51 -49.05
N ALA A 93 29.38 8.44 -49.49
CA ALA A 93 29.29 7.14 -48.85
C ALA A 93 30.33 7.11 -47.73
N GLU A 94 29.85 7.05 -46.48
CA GLU A 94 30.72 6.76 -45.35
C GLU A 94 31.46 5.45 -45.62
N THR A 95 32.78 5.50 -45.52
CA THR A 95 33.60 4.32 -45.72
C THR A 95 33.30 3.29 -44.63
N ASP A 96 33.47 2.00 -44.94
CA ASP A 96 33.26 0.94 -43.94
C ASP A 96 34.14 1.15 -42.70
N ASP A 97 35.32 1.76 -42.87
CA ASP A 97 36.24 2.07 -41.77
C ASP A 97 35.76 3.24 -40.91
N GLU A 98 35.25 4.33 -41.49
CA GLU A 98 34.60 5.42 -40.74
C GLU A 98 33.38 4.91 -39.96
N ARG A 99 32.59 4.02 -40.57
CA ARG A 99 31.45 3.37 -39.90
C ARG A 99 31.91 2.51 -38.74
N ARG A 100 32.96 1.71 -38.91
CA ARG A 100 33.56 0.92 -37.83
C ARG A 100 34.08 1.82 -36.71
N GLU A 101 34.78 2.91 -37.03
CA GLU A 101 35.27 3.86 -36.04
C GLU A 101 34.13 4.49 -35.24
N ARG A 102 33.06 4.93 -35.90
CA ARG A 102 31.88 5.49 -35.22
C ARG A 102 31.20 4.46 -34.30
N LEU A 103 31.09 3.21 -34.73
CA LEU A 103 30.57 2.13 -33.89
C LEU A 103 31.50 1.84 -32.70
N ILE A 104 32.81 1.85 -32.90
CA ILE A 104 33.80 1.68 -31.82
C ILE A 104 33.71 2.84 -30.82
N ARG A 105 33.66 4.09 -31.28
CA ARG A 105 33.49 5.28 -30.43
C ARG A 105 32.21 5.18 -29.61
N LYS A 106 31.08 4.87 -30.25
CA LYS A 106 29.80 4.66 -29.57
C LYS A 106 29.85 3.50 -28.56
N ALA A 107 30.55 2.41 -28.88
CA ALA A 107 30.72 1.28 -27.97
C ALA A 107 31.58 1.67 -26.75
N ARG A 108 32.63 2.48 -26.95
CA ARG A 108 33.45 3.03 -25.85
C ARG A 108 32.63 3.95 -24.95
N GLU A 109 31.87 4.89 -25.52
CA GLU A 109 30.98 5.76 -24.75
C GLU A 109 29.93 4.96 -23.94
N LEU A 110 29.33 3.93 -24.54
CA LEU A 110 28.40 3.06 -23.83
C LEU A 110 29.07 2.27 -22.71
N ARG A 111 30.32 1.86 -22.90
CA ARG A 111 31.11 1.18 -21.88
C ARG A 111 31.44 2.14 -20.73
N GLU A 112 31.89 3.34 -21.03
CA GLU A 112 32.16 4.39 -20.03
C GLU A 112 30.91 4.71 -19.20
N LYS A 113 29.76 4.92 -19.85
CA LYS A 113 28.47 5.14 -19.16
C LYS A 113 28.09 3.96 -18.25
N ARG A 114 28.30 2.71 -18.69
CA ARG A 114 28.03 1.52 -17.86
C ARG A 114 29.00 1.44 -16.69
N GLU A 115 30.28 1.77 -16.90
CA GLU A 115 31.28 1.78 -15.84
C GLU A 115 31.00 2.89 -14.82
N GLU A 116 30.56 4.08 -15.24
CA GLU A 116 30.09 5.15 -14.36
C GLU A 116 28.87 4.72 -13.54
N GLN A 117 27.84 4.16 -14.18
CA GLN A 117 26.67 3.62 -13.47
C GLN A 117 27.06 2.54 -12.46
N LYS A 118 27.98 1.64 -12.83
CA LYS A 118 28.50 0.61 -11.94
C LYS A 118 29.28 1.22 -10.77
N LYS A 119 30.07 2.27 -11.00
CA LYS A 119 30.78 3.00 -9.94
C LYS A 119 29.80 3.64 -8.96
N ILE A 120 28.75 4.29 -9.45
CA ILE A 120 27.69 4.89 -8.61
C ILE A 120 26.97 3.82 -7.79
N ASP A 121 26.54 2.72 -8.41
CA ASP A 121 25.89 1.60 -7.71
C ASP A 121 26.81 1.01 -6.63
N ASN A 122 28.07 0.72 -6.97
CA ASN A 122 29.06 0.23 -6.02
C ASN A 122 29.28 1.22 -4.85
N GLN A 123 29.42 2.52 -5.12
CA GLN A 123 29.54 3.55 -4.09
C GLN A 123 28.32 3.54 -3.17
N SER A 124 27.10 3.52 -3.72
CA SER A 124 25.87 3.47 -2.91
C SER A 124 25.80 2.22 -2.02
N ARG A 125 26.26 1.06 -2.52
CA ARG A 125 26.33 -0.19 -1.75
C ARG A 125 27.39 -0.11 -0.66
N HIS A 126 28.55 0.46 -0.95
CA HIS A 126 29.59 0.71 0.04
C HIS A 126 29.11 1.66 1.13
N ASP A 127 28.39 2.72 0.78
CA ASP A 127 27.83 3.68 1.73
C ASP A 127 26.77 3.03 2.63
N ARG A 128 25.92 2.18 2.06
CA ARG A 128 24.96 1.39 2.83
C ARG A 128 25.66 0.42 3.79
N LEU A 129 26.63 -0.35 3.30
CA LEU A 129 27.41 -1.28 4.11
C LEU A 129 28.17 -0.55 5.21
N PHE A 130 28.67 0.66 4.94
CA PHE A 130 29.34 1.51 5.91
C PHE A 130 28.39 1.88 7.06
N ARG A 131 27.20 2.41 6.74
CA ARG A 131 26.18 2.75 7.75
C ARG A 131 25.74 1.53 8.56
N GLU A 132 25.59 0.36 7.92
CA GLU A 132 25.16 -0.88 8.58
C GLU A 132 26.25 -1.45 9.51
N LYS A 133 27.54 -1.37 9.12
CA LYS A 133 28.67 -1.93 9.90
C LYS A 133 29.10 -1.05 11.07
N ILE A 134 28.86 0.26 11.01
CA ILE A 134 29.29 1.20 12.05
C ILE A 134 28.19 1.34 13.12
N ASP A 135 28.44 0.78 14.29
CA ASP A 135 27.53 0.78 15.45
C ASP A 135 26.99 2.16 15.86
N PRO A 136 27.80 3.23 16.00
CA PRO A 136 27.28 4.53 16.39
C PRO A 136 26.32 5.11 15.34
N LEU A 137 26.57 4.89 14.04
CA LEU A 137 25.65 5.34 12.98
C LEU A 137 24.33 4.59 13.07
N ARG A 138 24.37 3.27 13.20
CA ARG A 138 23.19 2.43 13.35
C ARG A 138 22.34 2.79 14.57
N LEU A 139 22.98 3.07 15.71
CA LEU A 139 22.29 3.53 16.91
C LEU A 139 21.65 4.92 16.73
N ALA A 140 22.40 5.85 16.11
CA ALA A 140 21.90 7.19 15.80
C ALA A 140 20.71 7.16 14.84
N GLU A 141 20.78 6.36 13.76
CA GLU A 141 19.67 6.15 12.83
C GLU A 141 18.44 5.55 13.51
N SER A 142 18.62 4.52 14.35
CA SER A 142 17.50 3.91 15.07
C SER A 142 16.81 4.91 15.99
N ARG A 143 17.57 5.76 16.69
CA ARG A 143 17.00 6.78 17.57
C ARG A 143 16.34 7.90 16.78
N LEU A 144 16.95 8.34 15.67
CA LEU A 144 16.34 9.31 14.77
C LEU A 144 14.97 8.83 14.28
N LYS A 145 14.86 7.56 13.86
CA LYS A 145 13.57 6.95 13.45
C LYS A 145 12.55 6.98 14.58
N VAL A 146 12.94 6.63 15.80
CA VAL A 146 12.05 6.70 16.97
C VAL A 146 11.57 8.13 17.22
N MET A 147 12.46 9.12 17.08
CA MET A 147 12.12 10.54 17.25
C MET A 147 11.16 11.02 16.14
N GLN A 148 11.37 10.62 14.89
CA GLN A 148 10.48 10.92 13.77
C GLN A 148 9.09 10.32 13.98
N VAL A 149 9.00 9.03 14.33
CA VAL A 149 7.72 8.36 14.63
C VAL A 149 7.02 9.01 15.82
N ALA A 150 7.76 9.43 16.84
CA ALA A 150 7.19 10.13 17.97
C ALA A 150 6.65 11.51 17.58
N ASP A 151 7.37 12.29 16.77
CA ASP A 151 6.90 13.59 16.28
C ASP A 151 5.65 13.46 15.40
N GLU A 152 5.64 12.49 14.48
CA GLU A 152 4.46 12.16 13.68
C GLU A 152 3.26 11.80 14.56
N ARG A 153 3.47 11.04 15.64
CA ARG A 153 2.42 10.72 16.61
C ARG A 153 1.91 11.96 17.34
N TYR A 154 2.77 12.92 17.67
CA TYR A 154 2.33 14.19 18.25
C TYR A 154 1.45 14.98 17.28
N GLN A 155 1.85 15.05 16.01
CA GLN A 155 1.04 15.70 14.96
C GLN A 155 -0.33 15.01 14.81
N GLN A 156 -0.38 13.67 14.83
CA GLN A 156 -1.64 12.92 14.80
C GLN A 156 -2.54 13.22 16.01
N LEU A 157 -1.96 13.34 17.21
CA LEU A 157 -2.70 13.69 18.42
C LEU A 157 -3.23 15.14 18.40
N GLU A 158 -2.45 16.08 17.85
CA GLU A 158 -2.88 17.46 17.64
C GLU A 158 -4.06 17.54 16.66
N LEU A 159 -3.97 16.84 15.53
CA LEU A 159 -5.08 16.73 14.57
C LEU A 159 -6.33 16.09 15.20
N LEU A 160 -6.16 15.04 16.01
CA LEU A 160 -7.26 14.37 16.67
C LEU A 160 -7.92 15.27 17.73
N LYS A 161 -7.16 16.12 18.42
CA LYS A 161 -7.72 17.13 19.33
C LYS A 161 -8.54 18.17 18.56
N GLN A 162 -8.02 18.70 17.46
CA GLN A 162 -8.73 19.65 16.60
C GLN A 162 -10.06 19.07 16.11
N ARG A 163 -10.04 17.83 15.59
CA ARG A 163 -11.27 17.13 15.17
C ARG A 163 -12.28 16.96 16.29
N ARG A 164 -11.83 16.61 17.51
CA ARG A 164 -12.73 16.50 18.67
C ARG A 164 -13.32 17.83 19.09
N GLU A 165 -12.58 18.92 18.94
CA GLU A 165 -13.09 20.27 19.22
C GLU A 165 -14.13 20.68 18.18
N GLU A 166 -13.89 20.37 16.90
CA GLU A 166 -14.85 20.56 15.81
C GLU A 166 -16.12 19.72 16.02
N GLU A 167 -15.99 18.42 16.28
CA GLU A 167 -17.11 17.51 16.58
C GLU A 167 -17.95 18.01 17.76
N LYS A 168 -17.31 18.47 18.84
CA LYS A 168 -18.04 19.05 19.98
C LYS A 168 -18.78 20.32 19.62
N ALA A 169 -18.17 21.21 18.84
CA ALA A 169 -18.82 22.44 18.40
C ALA A 169 -20.04 22.13 17.49
N GLU A 170 -19.93 21.13 16.62
CA GLU A 170 -21.04 20.63 15.80
C GLU A 170 -22.14 20.01 16.66
N GLU A 171 -21.80 19.14 17.61
CA GLU A 171 -22.76 18.54 18.54
C GLU A 171 -23.48 19.60 19.38
N GLU A 172 -22.77 20.60 19.92
CA GLU A 172 -23.36 21.72 20.65
C GLU A 172 -24.34 22.51 19.78
N TYR A 173 -23.97 22.77 18.52
CA TYR A 173 -24.84 23.44 17.56
C TYR A 173 -26.13 22.64 17.28
N PHE A 174 -26.01 21.35 17.00
CA PHE A 174 -27.18 20.49 16.76
C PHE A 174 -28.05 20.32 18.01
N ASN A 175 -27.45 20.23 19.20
CA ASN A 175 -28.18 20.17 20.46
C ASN A 175 -28.97 21.45 20.72
N GLN A 176 -28.40 22.63 20.43
CA GLN A 176 -29.11 23.89 20.52
C GLN A 176 -30.31 23.93 19.56
N GLN A 177 -30.13 23.53 18.30
CA GLN A 177 -31.23 23.44 17.32
C GLN A 177 -32.33 22.47 17.77
N ALA A 178 -31.96 21.31 18.31
CA ALA A 178 -32.91 20.32 18.80
C ALA A 178 -33.71 20.86 20.00
N ALA A 179 -33.06 21.55 20.93
CA ALA A 179 -33.72 22.18 22.07
C ALA A 179 -34.69 23.29 21.63
N GLU A 180 -34.31 24.12 20.66
CA GLU A 180 -35.20 25.14 20.10
C GLU A 180 -36.39 24.52 19.37
N ALA A 181 -36.16 23.47 18.57
CA ALA A 181 -37.22 22.75 17.88
C ALA A 181 -38.20 22.11 18.87
N GLN A 182 -37.70 21.53 19.97
CA GLN A 182 -38.52 20.96 21.02
C GLN A 182 -39.32 22.05 21.77
N ARG A 183 -38.70 23.20 22.07
CA ARG A 183 -39.41 24.35 22.66
C ARG A 183 -40.57 24.78 21.78
N LEU A 184 -40.32 24.95 20.47
CA LEU A 184 -41.34 25.34 19.50
C LEU A 184 -42.44 24.28 19.37
N ALA A 185 -42.09 22.99 19.41
CA ALA A 185 -43.06 21.90 19.40
C ALA A 185 -43.95 21.91 20.64
N ASN A 186 -43.37 22.13 21.82
CA ASN A 186 -44.12 22.26 23.08
C ASN A 186 -45.05 23.48 23.06
N GLU A 187 -44.60 24.64 22.56
CA GLU A 187 -45.45 25.82 22.39
C GLU A 187 -46.64 25.55 21.46
N ARG A 188 -46.42 24.83 20.34
CA ARG A 188 -47.50 24.42 19.44
C ARG A 188 -48.48 23.47 20.14
N ALA A 189 -47.99 22.47 20.86
CA ALA A 189 -48.82 21.53 21.60
C ALA A 189 -49.65 22.21 22.70
N GLN A 190 -49.08 23.20 23.40
CA GLN A 190 -49.81 24.00 24.39
C GLN A 190 -50.93 24.81 23.74
N ARG A 191 -50.66 25.50 22.62
CA ARG A 191 -51.70 26.23 21.87
C ARG A 191 -52.82 25.30 21.40
N ASP A 192 -52.48 24.12 20.90
CA ASP A 192 -53.48 23.13 20.48
C ASP A 192 -54.32 22.63 21.66
N LEU A 193 -53.70 22.43 22.83
CA LEU A 193 -54.40 22.04 24.05
C LEU A 193 -55.34 23.16 24.54
N GLU A 194 -54.89 24.41 24.54
CA GLU A 194 -55.71 25.57 24.89
C GLU A 194 -56.92 25.71 23.96
N LEU A 195 -56.73 25.53 22.64
CA LEU A 195 -57.81 25.54 21.67
C LEU A 195 -58.81 24.40 21.93
N ARG A 196 -58.33 23.20 22.26
CA ARG A 196 -59.20 22.07 22.64
C ARG A 196 -59.96 22.34 23.93
N TYR A 197 -59.31 22.93 24.94
CA TYR A 197 -59.95 23.31 26.20
C TYR A 197 -61.04 24.34 25.96
N GLN A 198 -60.75 25.43 25.24
CA GLN A 198 -61.72 26.46 24.88
C GLN A 198 -62.93 25.89 24.12
N ARG A 199 -62.71 24.97 23.17
CA ARG A 199 -63.80 24.27 22.46
C ARG A 199 -64.65 23.43 23.41
N THR A 200 -64.01 22.73 24.35
CA THR A 200 -64.70 21.89 25.32
C THR A 200 -65.52 22.72 26.30
N GLU A 201 -65.00 23.84 26.78
CA GLU A 201 -65.73 24.76 27.67
C GLU A 201 -66.94 25.39 26.97
N ARG A 202 -66.80 25.80 25.70
CA ARG A 202 -67.94 26.25 24.89
C ARG A 202 -69.01 25.16 24.79
N LEU A 203 -68.61 23.92 24.45
CA LEU A 203 -69.54 22.79 24.36
C LEU A 203 -70.24 22.48 25.70
N LYS A 204 -69.52 22.56 26.83
CA LYS A 204 -70.12 22.40 28.17
C LYS A 204 -71.13 23.49 28.46
N GLY A 205 -70.82 24.75 28.14
CA GLY A 205 -71.74 25.87 28.28
C GLY A 205 -73.03 25.66 27.47
N ASP A 206 -72.87 25.26 26.21
CA ASP A 206 -74.00 24.93 25.33
C ASP A 206 -74.84 23.78 25.92
N LEU A 207 -74.20 22.71 26.39
CA LEU A 207 -74.89 21.56 26.99
C LEU A 207 -75.62 21.93 28.30
N ALA A 208 -75.00 22.76 29.15
CA ALA A 208 -75.62 23.23 30.37
C ALA A 208 -76.90 24.03 30.08
N SER A 209 -76.85 24.92 29.08
CA SER A 209 -78.02 25.67 28.62
C SER A 209 -79.16 24.75 28.13
N GLN A 210 -78.82 23.64 27.45
CA GLN A 210 -79.80 22.64 27.02
C GLN A 210 -80.41 21.87 28.20
N VAL A 211 -79.60 21.52 29.21
CA VAL A 211 -80.08 20.82 30.41
C VAL A 211 -81.01 21.72 31.23
N GLU A 212 -80.65 22.99 31.41
CA GLU A 212 -81.53 23.97 32.07
C GLU A 212 -82.84 24.15 31.31
N GLY A 213 -82.78 24.29 29.98
CA GLY A 213 -83.97 24.32 29.14
C GLY A 213 -84.85 23.07 29.29
N ASN A 214 -84.25 21.88 29.41
CA ASN A 214 -84.96 20.63 29.67
C ASN A 214 -85.57 20.56 31.07
N ARG A 215 -84.88 21.04 32.10
CA ARG A 215 -85.42 21.10 33.47
C ARG A 215 -86.64 22.03 33.54
N MET A 216 -86.54 23.21 32.95
CA MET A 216 -87.66 24.15 32.87
C MET A 216 -88.88 23.52 32.18
N ARG A 217 -88.69 22.79 31.07
CA ARG A 217 -89.78 22.04 30.42
C ARG A 217 -90.41 20.98 31.34
N ARG A 218 -89.61 20.21 32.07
CA ARG A 218 -90.10 19.20 33.02
C ARG A 218 -90.81 19.80 34.24
N ASP A 219 -90.36 20.95 34.71
CA ASP A 219 -91.01 21.66 35.82
C ASP A 219 -92.38 22.19 35.41
N MET A 220 -92.50 22.72 34.18
CA MET A 220 -93.79 23.09 33.60
C MET A 220 -94.72 21.87 33.47
N GLU A 221 -94.25 20.75 32.93
CA GLU A 221 -95.03 19.50 32.85
C GLU A 221 -95.48 18.97 34.22
N ARG A 222 -94.64 19.11 35.26
CA ARG A 222 -95.00 18.71 36.63
C ARG A 222 -96.08 19.59 37.22
N GLN A 223 -95.96 20.91 37.05
CA GLN A 223 -96.99 21.85 37.52
C GLN A 223 -98.33 21.63 36.82
N GLU A 224 -98.33 21.25 35.53
CA GLU A 224 -99.55 20.85 34.82
C GLU A 224 -100.16 19.58 35.44
N LYS A 225 -99.35 18.54 35.70
CA LYS A 225 -99.83 17.31 36.36
C LYS A 225 -100.37 17.54 37.78
N GLU A 226 -99.70 18.37 38.58
CA GLU A 226 -100.18 18.70 39.93
C GLU A 226 -101.54 19.40 39.91
N ARG A 227 -101.82 20.22 38.89
CA ARG A 227 -103.13 20.83 38.68
C ARG A 227 -104.19 19.78 38.32
N ASP A 228 -103.86 18.86 37.44
CA ASP A 228 -104.74 17.76 37.03
C ASP A 228 -105.06 16.82 38.21
N ASP A 229 -104.07 16.48 39.03
CA ASP A 229 -104.23 15.63 40.22
C ASP A 229 -105.10 16.32 41.29
N ALA A 230 -104.94 17.63 41.50
CA ALA A 230 -105.75 18.39 42.46
C ALA A 230 -107.24 18.43 42.06
N GLU A 231 -107.53 18.57 40.76
CA GLU A 231 -108.88 18.44 40.20
C GLU A 231 -109.44 17.03 40.44
N PHE A 232 -108.65 15.99 40.22
CA PHE A 232 -109.05 14.60 40.46
C PHE A 232 -109.39 14.33 41.95
N TYR A 233 -108.55 14.79 42.89
CA TYR A 233 -108.80 14.60 44.32
C TYR A 233 -110.04 15.35 44.82
N ARG A 234 -110.35 16.51 44.24
CA ARG A 234 -111.59 17.25 44.55
C ARG A 234 -112.82 16.43 44.19
N LEU A 235 -112.86 15.87 42.98
CA LEU A 235 -113.96 15.01 42.51
C LEU A 235 -114.12 13.75 43.39
N LEU A 236 -113.02 13.11 43.79
CA LEU A 236 -113.06 11.94 44.67
C LEU A 236 -113.62 12.26 46.07
N HIS A 237 -113.37 13.48 46.58
CA HIS A 237 -113.87 13.89 47.88
C HIS A 237 -115.38 14.12 47.87
N GLU A 238 -115.91 14.66 46.78
CA GLU A 238 -117.35 14.83 46.54
C GLU A 238 -118.06 13.45 46.49
N GLU A 239 -117.48 12.45 45.83
CA GLU A 239 -118.03 11.08 45.81
C GLU A 239 -118.04 10.40 47.20
N ARG A 240 -116.98 10.57 48.01
CA ARG A 240 -116.90 9.98 49.36
C ARG A 240 -117.94 10.53 50.34
N VAL A 241 -118.33 11.81 50.21
CA VAL A 241 -119.38 12.40 51.05
C VAL A 241 -120.74 11.78 50.75
N VAL A 242 -121.02 11.47 49.48
CA VAL A 242 -122.24 10.79 49.05
C VAL A 242 -122.29 9.34 49.58
N GLU A 243 -121.18 8.61 49.58
CA GLU A 243 -121.12 7.25 50.14
C GLU A 243 -121.28 7.19 51.67
N ALA A 244 -120.76 8.18 52.40
CA ALA A 244 -120.88 8.24 53.85
C ALA A 244 -122.34 8.38 54.33
N GLN A 245 -123.16 9.14 53.60
CA GLN A 245 -124.59 9.29 53.87
C GLN A 245 -125.35 7.97 53.67
N LYS A 246 -124.96 7.15 52.69
CA LYS A 246 -125.54 5.81 52.46
C LYS A 246 -125.16 4.80 53.56
N LYS A 247 -123.95 4.87 54.12
CA LYS A 247 -123.48 3.95 55.17
C LYS A 247 -124.10 4.22 56.55
N ALA A 248 -124.53 5.44 56.86
CA ALA A 248 -125.21 5.75 58.12
C ALA A 248 -126.62 5.12 58.20
N ALA A 249 -127.35 5.08 57.08
CA ALA A 249 -128.65 4.43 56.97
C ALA A 249 -128.60 2.89 57.13
N GLN A 250 -127.46 2.26 56.83
CA GLN A 250 -127.28 0.80 56.98
C GLN A 250 -126.88 0.36 58.40
N ARG A 251 -126.45 1.29 59.28
CA ARG A 251 -126.00 0.92 60.64
C ARG A 251 -127.15 0.68 61.62
N SER A 252 -128.29 1.36 61.48
CA SER A 252 -129.47 1.11 62.31
C SER A 252 -130.08 -0.27 62.10
N GLU A 253 -129.92 -0.85 60.90
CA GLU A 253 -130.46 -2.18 60.56
C GLU A 253 -129.56 -3.33 61.08
N ARG A 254 -128.25 -3.08 61.24
CA ARG A 254 -127.26 -4.09 61.64
C ARG A 254 -127.20 -4.34 63.16
N GLU A 255 -127.62 -3.40 64.00
CA GLU A 255 -127.67 -3.59 65.46
C GLU A 255 -128.75 -4.60 65.89
N ARG A 256 -129.77 -4.82 65.05
CA ARG A 256 -130.84 -5.78 65.29
C ARG A 256 -130.44 -7.24 64.98
N ILE A 257 -129.46 -7.43 64.08
CA ILE A 257 -128.96 -8.75 63.63
C ILE A 257 -127.77 -9.22 64.49
N GLY A 258 -127.11 -8.32 65.23
CA GLY A 258 -125.92 -8.63 66.04
C GLY A 258 -126.15 -9.44 67.33
N GLN A 259 -127.39 -9.61 67.77
CA GLN A 259 -127.71 -10.49 68.92
C GLN A 259 -127.85 -11.97 68.52
N GLU A 260 -128.10 -12.26 67.24
CA GLU A 260 -128.34 -13.63 66.73
C GLU A 260 -127.04 -14.32 66.24
N MET A 261 -125.96 -13.57 66.02
CA MET A 261 -124.67 -14.09 65.53
C MET A 261 -123.67 -14.47 66.65
N ARG A 262 -124.08 -14.47 67.93
CA ARG A 262 -123.25 -14.98 69.04
C ARG A 262 -123.23 -16.51 69.13
N ASP A 263 -124.23 -17.19 68.57
CA ASP A 263 -124.33 -18.65 68.59
C ASP A 263 -123.63 -19.33 67.39
N LEU A 264 -123.17 -18.57 66.39
CA LEU A 264 -122.52 -19.08 65.17
C LEU A 264 -120.98 -19.08 65.25
N ASN A 265 -120.42 -18.53 66.33
CA ASN A 265 -118.96 -18.39 66.51
C ASN A 265 -118.31 -19.55 67.31
N GLU A 266 -119.10 -20.50 67.80
CA GLU A 266 -118.61 -21.76 68.38
C GLU A 266 -118.29 -22.84 67.32
N GLU A 267 -118.65 -22.62 66.05
CA GLU A 267 -118.38 -23.56 64.95
C GLU A 267 -117.03 -23.32 64.24
N LEU A 268 -116.40 -22.15 64.42
CA LEU A 268 -115.13 -21.81 63.77
C LEU A 268 -113.87 -22.31 64.53
N GLU A 269 -113.97 -22.61 65.83
CA GLU A 269 -112.85 -23.13 66.62
C GLU A 269 -112.52 -24.60 66.31
N ARG A 270 -113.40 -25.33 65.63
CA ARG A 270 -113.19 -26.73 65.25
C ARG A 270 -112.34 -26.90 63.97
N ALA A 271 -112.16 -25.85 63.16
CA ALA A 271 -111.35 -25.89 61.93
C ALA A 271 -109.83 -25.76 62.17
N ARG A 272 -109.39 -25.19 63.30
CA ARG A 272 -107.96 -24.92 63.57
C ARG A 272 -107.16 -26.07 64.17
N LYS A 273 -107.80 -27.16 64.60
CA LYS A 273 -107.10 -28.30 65.23
C LYS A 273 -106.58 -29.36 64.24
N GLN A 274 -106.95 -29.27 62.96
CA GLN A 274 -106.52 -30.24 61.92
C GLN A 274 -105.29 -29.80 61.11
N GLU A 275 -104.99 -28.49 61.02
CA GLU A 275 -103.77 -27.99 60.34
C GLU A 275 -102.49 -28.27 61.14
N TYR A 276 -102.58 -28.42 62.47
CA TYR A 276 -101.41 -28.55 63.35
C TYR A 276 -100.76 -29.95 63.32
N GLU A 277 -101.45 -30.96 62.80
CA GLU A 277 -100.92 -32.34 62.69
C GLU A 277 -100.33 -32.66 61.31
N GLN A 278 -100.66 -31.89 60.26
CA GLN A 278 -100.04 -31.99 58.93
C GLN A 278 -98.64 -31.35 58.92
N LEU A 279 -98.49 -30.19 59.58
CA LEU A 279 -97.20 -29.48 59.70
C LEU A 279 -96.11 -30.30 60.39
N LYS A 280 -96.47 -31.15 61.37
CA LYS A 280 -95.52 -32.03 62.09
C LYS A 280 -95.02 -33.23 61.28
N LYS A 281 -95.68 -33.58 60.17
CA LYS A 281 -95.22 -34.64 59.25
C LYS A 281 -94.32 -34.06 58.15
N GLU A 282 -94.67 -32.89 57.63
CA GLU A 282 -93.86 -32.14 56.66
C GLU A 282 -92.52 -31.69 57.27
N ASP A 283 -92.50 -31.25 58.53
CA ASP A 283 -91.25 -30.88 59.23
C ASP A 283 -90.32 -32.09 59.48
N ARG A 284 -90.87 -33.31 59.58
CA ARG A 284 -90.07 -34.55 59.72
C ARG A 284 -89.48 -34.99 58.38
N GLU A 285 -90.24 -34.91 57.31
CA GLU A 285 -89.78 -35.23 55.95
C GLU A 285 -88.74 -34.21 55.45
N LEU A 286 -88.88 -32.93 55.82
CA LEU A 286 -87.89 -31.88 55.52
C LEU A 286 -86.59 -32.07 56.33
N LEU A 287 -86.68 -32.49 57.60
CA LEU A 287 -85.49 -32.80 58.40
C LEU A 287 -84.76 -34.05 57.90
N ASP A 288 -85.49 -35.08 57.45
CA ASP A 288 -84.89 -36.28 56.85
C ASP A 288 -84.31 -36.00 55.46
N SER A 289 -84.90 -35.10 54.65
CA SER A 289 -84.31 -34.65 53.38
C SER A 289 -83.05 -33.83 53.58
N ILE A 290 -83.02 -32.94 54.58
CA ILE A 290 -81.82 -32.15 54.92
C ILE A 290 -80.71 -33.04 55.49
N LEU A 291 -81.05 -34.06 56.30
CA LEU A 291 -80.06 -35.02 56.80
C LEU A 291 -79.52 -35.92 55.67
N ALA A 292 -80.35 -36.29 54.69
CA ALA A 292 -79.92 -37.01 53.50
C ALA A 292 -79.04 -36.14 52.58
N GLU A 293 -79.37 -34.86 52.40
CA GLU A 293 -78.55 -33.89 51.66
C GLU A 293 -77.20 -33.67 52.36
N ILE A 294 -77.17 -33.52 53.68
CA ILE A 294 -75.92 -33.41 54.46
C ILE A 294 -75.10 -34.72 54.38
N ALA A 295 -75.75 -35.88 54.31
CA ALA A 295 -75.06 -37.16 54.13
C ALA A 295 -74.45 -37.28 52.71
N VAL A 296 -75.16 -36.84 51.68
CA VAL A 296 -74.68 -36.78 50.29
C VAL A 296 -73.57 -35.74 50.13
N GLU A 297 -73.70 -34.56 50.76
CA GLU A 297 -72.64 -33.54 50.79
C GLU A 297 -71.41 -34.02 51.56
N LYS A 298 -71.57 -34.77 52.65
CA LYS A 298 -70.44 -35.40 53.35
C LYS A 298 -69.77 -36.47 52.50
N GLN A 299 -70.52 -37.26 51.73
CA GLN A 299 -69.96 -38.23 50.79
C GLN A 299 -69.25 -37.54 49.63
N ARG A 300 -69.86 -36.52 49.01
CA ARG A 300 -69.23 -35.70 47.96
C ARG A 300 -67.98 -34.95 48.48
N ALA A 301 -68.01 -34.43 49.71
CA ALA A 301 -66.84 -33.81 50.33
C ALA A 301 -65.74 -34.83 50.66
N GLN A 302 -66.10 -36.07 51.03
CA GLN A 302 -65.15 -37.18 51.20
C GLN A 302 -64.54 -37.60 49.86
N GLU A 303 -65.35 -37.71 48.81
CA GLU A 303 -64.94 -38.02 47.43
C GLU A 303 -64.06 -36.91 46.86
N GLU A 304 -64.45 -35.63 46.96
CA GLU A 304 -63.60 -34.50 46.57
C GLU A 304 -62.32 -34.44 47.38
N LYS A 305 -62.33 -34.79 48.67
CA LYS A 305 -61.11 -34.85 49.49
C LYS A 305 -60.22 -36.02 49.08
N LEU A 306 -60.79 -37.15 48.67
CA LEU A 306 -60.08 -38.31 48.10
C LEU A 306 -59.52 -37.97 46.71
N GLU A 307 -60.29 -37.29 45.85
CA GLU A 307 -59.84 -36.80 44.56
C GLU A 307 -58.75 -35.74 44.70
N ARG A 308 -58.87 -34.80 45.64
CA ARG A 308 -57.82 -33.82 45.93
C ARG A 308 -56.56 -34.50 46.45
N LYS A 309 -56.69 -35.51 47.32
CA LYS A 309 -55.55 -36.33 47.76
C LYS A 309 -54.93 -37.14 46.61
N ASN A 310 -55.74 -37.69 45.71
CA ASN A 310 -55.26 -38.45 44.56
C ASN A 310 -54.62 -37.53 43.52
N LYS A 311 -55.17 -36.34 43.27
CA LYS A 311 -54.57 -35.29 42.43
C LYS A 311 -53.28 -34.76 43.05
N GLN A 312 -53.22 -34.55 44.36
CA GLN A 312 -51.97 -34.20 45.06
C GLN A 312 -50.94 -35.32 44.99
N LYS A 313 -51.34 -36.59 45.12
CA LYS A 313 -50.44 -37.73 44.94
C LYS A 313 -49.93 -37.82 43.49
N GLN A 314 -50.80 -37.67 42.49
CA GLN A 314 -50.41 -37.65 41.08
C GLN A 314 -49.48 -36.47 40.78
N GLN A 315 -49.77 -35.27 41.30
CA GLN A 315 -48.86 -34.12 41.19
C GLN A 315 -47.52 -34.36 41.88
N MET A 316 -47.51 -35.05 43.04
CA MET A 316 -46.28 -35.43 43.73
C MET A 316 -45.50 -36.48 42.93
N GLU A 317 -46.17 -37.49 42.37
CA GLU A 317 -45.57 -38.53 41.53
C GLU A 317 -45.03 -37.94 40.23
N ASP A 318 -45.75 -37.02 39.58
CA ASP A 318 -45.30 -36.31 38.39
C ASP A 318 -44.14 -35.35 38.71
N MET A 319 -44.18 -34.68 39.87
CA MET A 319 -43.05 -33.88 40.35
C MET A 319 -41.83 -34.77 40.64
N GLN A 320 -42.02 -35.96 41.23
CA GLN A 320 -40.95 -36.93 41.45
C GLN A 320 -40.40 -37.47 40.13
N ARG A 321 -41.25 -37.73 39.12
CA ARG A 321 -40.83 -38.12 37.77
C ARG A 321 -40.07 -37.01 37.07
N GLN A 322 -40.50 -35.76 37.18
CA GLN A 322 -39.77 -34.60 36.64
C GLN A 322 -38.44 -34.39 37.35
N MET A 323 -38.39 -34.60 38.67
CA MET A 323 -37.14 -34.54 39.43
C MET A 323 -36.21 -35.72 39.10
N ALA A 324 -36.75 -36.91 38.82
CA ALA A 324 -35.97 -38.06 38.37
C ALA A 324 -35.43 -37.86 36.94
N GLN A 325 -36.25 -37.36 36.01
CA GLN A 325 -35.82 -36.99 34.66
C GLN A 325 -34.75 -35.90 34.68
N LYS A 326 -34.94 -34.83 35.48
CA LYS A 326 -33.90 -33.81 35.65
C LYS A 326 -32.62 -34.37 36.25
N LYS A 327 -32.70 -35.30 37.21
CA LYS A 327 -31.52 -35.98 37.76
C LYS A 327 -30.83 -36.89 36.73
N GLU A 328 -31.59 -37.56 35.86
CA GLU A 328 -31.04 -38.36 34.76
C GLU A 328 -30.39 -37.48 33.70
N ASP A 329 -31.00 -36.34 33.38
CA ASP A 329 -30.47 -35.34 32.46
C ASP A 329 -29.21 -34.67 33.03
N ASP A 330 -29.23 -34.25 34.30
CA ASP A 330 -28.07 -33.71 35.01
C ASP A 330 -26.94 -34.75 35.10
N HIS A 331 -27.27 -36.02 35.39
CA HIS A 331 -26.29 -37.11 35.40
C HIS A 331 -25.74 -37.42 34.00
N SER A 332 -26.54 -37.27 32.95
CA SER A 332 -26.09 -37.43 31.56
C SER A 332 -25.16 -36.28 31.13
N LEU A 333 -25.45 -35.06 31.57
CA LEU A 333 -24.60 -33.90 31.37
C LEU A 333 -23.29 -34.07 32.15
N ASP A 334 -23.35 -34.45 33.42
CA ASP A 334 -22.17 -34.72 34.24
C ASP A 334 -21.27 -35.80 33.63
N LYS A 335 -21.85 -36.88 33.07
CA LYS A 335 -21.09 -37.87 32.30
C LYS A 335 -20.40 -37.29 31.07
N LEU A 336 -21.06 -36.41 30.33
CA LEU A 336 -20.44 -35.73 29.19
C LEU A 336 -19.30 -34.79 29.64
N TRP A 337 -19.44 -34.15 30.79
CA TRP A 337 -18.36 -33.36 31.40
C TRP A 337 -17.21 -34.24 31.86
N GLU A 338 -17.47 -35.38 32.51
CA GLU A 338 -16.46 -36.37 32.91
C GLU A 338 -15.72 -36.92 31.69
N GLU A 339 -16.43 -37.35 30.64
CA GLU A 339 -15.82 -37.82 29.39
C GLU A 339 -14.98 -36.76 28.69
N ALA A 340 -15.46 -35.51 28.66
CA ALA A 340 -14.70 -34.40 28.09
C ALA A 340 -13.43 -34.11 28.91
N ASN A 341 -13.53 -34.17 30.23
CA ASN A 341 -12.40 -33.97 31.14
C ASN A 341 -11.40 -35.13 31.01
N GLU A 342 -11.86 -36.38 30.96
CA GLU A 342 -11.03 -37.57 30.69
C GLU A 342 -10.32 -37.48 29.34
N ARG A 343 -10.98 -36.96 28.28
CA ARG A 343 -10.33 -36.73 26.98
C ARG A 343 -9.20 -35.70 27.08
N GLU A 344 -9.39 -34.63 27.84
CA GLU A 344 -8.36 -33.63 28.08
C GLU A 344 -7.21 -34.18 28.95
N TRP A 345 -7.52 -34.94 30.00
CA TRP A 345 -6.51 -35.65 30.79
C TRP A 345 -5.74 -36.67 29.95
N ALA A 346 -6.40 -37.46 29.11
CA ALA A 346 -5.75 -38.40 28.21
C ALA A 346 -4.86 -37.70 27.17
N LYS A 347 -5.23 -36.51 26.69
CA LYS A 347 -4.35 -35.68 25.83
C LYS A 347 -3.11 -35.23 26.60
N ARG A 348 -3.28 -34.71 27.83
CA ARG A 348 -2.16 -34.28 28.69
C ARG A 348 -1.25 -35.45 29.04
N GLU A 349 -1.82 -36.61 29.34
CA GLU A 349 -1.06 -37.82 29.65
C GLU A 349 -0.31 -38.36 28.43
N LYS A 350 -0.90 -38.31 27.23
CA LYS A 350 -0.19 -38.61 25.98
C LYS A 350 0.98 -37.66 25.72
N GLN A 351 0.78 -36.37 25.94
CA GLN A 351 1.85 -35.36 25.82
C GLN A 351 2.96 -35.62 26.85
N TRP A 352 2.59 -35.84 28.12
CA TRP A 352 3.54 -36.14 29.18
C TRP A 352 4.32 -37.42 28.90
N ASN A 353 3.66 -38.50 28.46
CA ASN A 353 4.31 -39.75 28.07
C ASN A 353 5.24 -39.59 26.87
N ALA A 354 4.88 -38.76 25.89
CA ALA A 354 5.76 -38.45 24.75
C ALA A 354 7.00 -37.68 25.20
N ASP A 355 6.84 -36.71 26.09
CA ASP A 355 7.95 -35.94 26.65
C ASP A 355 8.84 -36.79 27.57
N GLN A 356 8.28 -37.68 28.37
CA GLN A 356 9.06 -38.64 29.14
C GLN A 356 9.85 -39.59 28.24
N LYS A 357 9.24 -40.13 27.18
CA LYS A 357 9.97 -40.95 26.19
C LYS A 357 11.11 -40.18 25.52
N ARG A 358 10.92 -38.89 25.21
CA ARG A 358 11.99 -38.03 24.68
C ARG A 358 13.10 -37.80 25.70
N ARG A 359 12.76 -37.56 26.97
CA ARG A 359 13.73 -37.44 28.07
C ARG A 359 14.52 -38.73 28.27
N ASP A 360 13.86 -39.88 28.24
CA ASP A 360 14.51 -41.19 28.36
C ASP A 360 15.43 -41.49 27.17
N GLN A 361 15.00 -41.15 25.94
CA GLN A 361 15.85 -41.25 24.75
C GLN A 361 17.07 -40.34 24.85
N LEU A 362 16.88 -39.10 25.29
CA LEU A 362 17.99 -38.16 25.52
C LEU A 362 18.95 -38.71 26.57
N LEU A 363 18.44 -39.21 27.70
CA LEU A 363 19.25 -39.81 28.76
C LEU A 363 20.03 -41.03 28.24
N ARG A 364 19.39 -41.90 27.45
CA ARG A 364 20.06 -43.04 26.81
C ARG A 364 21.17 -42.59 25.88
N ASN A 365 20.94 -41.55 25.06
CA ASN A 365 21.95 -40.99 24.16
C ASN A 365 23.11 -40.38 24.95
N ILE A 366 22.84 -39.65 26.03
CA ILE A 366 23.88 -39.10 26.93
C ILE A 366 24.71 -40.23 27.55
N LEU A 367 24.07 -41.30 28.02
CA LEU A 367 24.79 -42.45 28.60
C LEU A 367 25.64 -43.19 27.56
N ILE A 368 25.14 -43.35 26.32
CA ILE A 368 25.91 -43.94 25.21
C ILE A 368 27.11 -43.05 24.87
N ALA A 369 26.91 -41.75 24.70
CA ALA A 369 27.98 -40.80 24.41
C ALA A 369 29.02 -40.76 25.55
N ARG A 370 28.57 -40.79 26.81
CA ARG A 370 29.47 -40.83 27.97
C ARG A 370 30.27 -42.11 28.03
N ARG A 371 29.66 -43.26 27.69
CA ARG A 371 30.36 -44.54 27.58
C ARG A 371 31.41 -44.50 26.47
N GLN A 372 31.08 -43.94 25.31
CA GLN A 372 32.00 -43.76 24.18
C GLN A 372 33.20 -42.91 24.60
N GLN A 373 32.96 -41.73 25.19
CA GLN A 373 34.03 -40.84 25.66
C GLN A 373 35.00 -41.49 26.66
N VAL A 374 34.49 -42.37 27.53
CA VAL A 374 35.33 -43.12 28.49
C VAL A 374 36.17 -44.17 27.77
N MET A 375 35.63 -44.84 26.75
CA MET A 375 36.38 -45.81 25.95
C MET A 375 37.45 -45.11 25.10
N ASP A 376 37.11 -43.99 24.44
CA ASP A 376 38.03 -43.21 23.62
C ASP A 376 39.19 -42.66 24.48
N LYS A 377 38.91 -42.10 25.67
CA LYS A 377 39.96 -41.65 26.60
C LYS A 377 40.84 -42.79 27.10
N ARG A 378 40.30 -43.99 27.28
CA ARG A 378 41.10 -45.17 27.67
C ARG A 378 42.00 -45.62 26.53
N GLN A 379 41.55 -45.49 25.28
CA GLN A 379 42.31 -45.85 24.10
C GLN A 379 43.43 -44.85 23.81
N GLN A 380 43.14 -43.54 23.88
CA GLN A 380 44.15 -42.47 23.78
C GLN A 380 45.28 -42.64 24.80
N ARG A 381 44.95 -42.94 26.06
CA ARG A 381 45.98 -43.19 27.09
C ARG A 381 46.85 -44.41 26.81
N ARG A 382 46.33 -45.42 26.11
CA ARG A 382 47.14 -46.58 25.69
C ARG A 382 48.10 -46.20 24.58
N GLU A 383 47.61 -45.47 23.58
CA GLU A 383 48.40 -45.00 22.44
C GLU A 383 49.53 -44.04 22.89
N GLU A 384 49.23 -43.10 23.79
CA GLU A 384 50.23 -42.20 24.38
C GLU A 384 51.33 -42.96 25.16
N GLN A 385 50.96 -44.02 25.90
CA GLN A 385 51.93 -44.86 26.61
C GLN A 385 52.81 -45.69 25.67
N GLU A 386 52.31 -46.07 24.50
CA GLU A 386 53.10 -46.78 23.48
C GLU A 386 54.08 -45.84 22.77
N GLN A 387 53.67 -44.61 22.47
CA GLN A 387 54.52 -43.59 21.85
C GLN A 387 55.70 -43.19 22.76
N LEU A 388 55.45 -42.94 24.04
CA LEU A 388 56.52 -42.60 25.00
C LEU A 388 57.58 -43.70 25.15
N LYS A 389 57.18 -44.98 25.00
CA LYS A 389 58.13 -46.10 25.01
C LYS A 389 59.00 -46.15 23.75
N GLN A 390 58.46 -45.77 22.60
CA GLN A 390 59.20 -45.72 21.33
C GLN A 390 60.20 -44.57 21.31
N GLU A 391 59.80 -43.39 21.81
CA GLU A 391 60.67 -42.21 21.89
C GLU A 391 61.84 -42.43 22.86
N HIS A 392 61.60 -43.09 23.99
CA HIS A 392 62.66 -43.43 24.95
C HIS A 392 63.66 -44.47 24.38
N ALA A 393 63.20 -45.39 23.53
CA ALA A 393 64.07 -46.36 22.85
C ALA A 393 64.95 -45.68 21.79
N ALA A 394 64.40 -44.74 21.01
CA ALA A 394 65.15 -43.99 20.00
C ALA A 394 66.21 -43.04 20.61
N PHE A 395 65.92 -42.47 21.79
CA PHE A 395 66.86 -41.60 22.50
C PHE A 395 68.11 -42.35 22.99
N LEU A 396 67.95 -43.57 23.51
CA LEU A 396 69.07 -44.40 23.99
C LEU A 396 70.02 -44.85 22.85
N ASP A 397 69.48 -45.06 21.65
CA ASP A 397 70.24 -45.47 20.45
C ASP A 397 71.12 -44.32 19.89
N SER A 398 70.68 -43.07 20.11
CA SER A 398 71.40 -41.87 19.66
C SER A 398 72.63 -41.50 20.51
N LEU A 399 72.72 -42.04 21.73
CA LEU A 399 73.78 -41.75 22.71
C LEU A 399 75.04 -42.62 22.57
N GLN A 400 75.01 -43.70 21.77
CA GLN A 400 76.11 -44.67 21.65
C GLN A 400 77.19 -44.36 20.60
N ASN A 401 77.04 -43.33 19.76
CA ASN A 401 77.78 -43.23 18.49
C ASN A 401 78.65 -41.98 18.25
N VAL A 402 79.08 -41.24 19.29
CA VAL A 402 79.90 -40.04 19.05
C VAL A 402 81.00 -39.92 20.10
N ASP A 403 82.22 -40.31 19.76
CA ASP A 403 83.47 -39.67 20.21
C ASP A 403 84.65 -40.11 19.32
N ASP A 404 85.57 -39.18 19.01
CA ASP A 404 86.88 -39.32 18.32
C ASP A 404 87.03 -39.06 16.79
N ILE A 405 86.62 -37.88 16.30
CA ILE A 405 87.20 -37.23 15.07
C ILE A 405 87.66 -35.79 15.38
N ASP A 406 87.94 -35.49 16.64
CA ASP A 406 87.79 -34.11 17.11
C ASP A 406 89.00 -33.19 16.84
N GLU A 407 90.16 -33.71 16.44
CA GLU A 407 91.38 -32.88 16.36
C GLU A 407 91.71 -32.36 14.95
N LYS A 408 91.35 -33.11 13.90
CA LYS A 408 91.43 -32.64 12.50
C LYS A 408 90.18 -31.89 12.06
N GLU A 409 89.04 -32.20 12.67
CA GLU A 409 87.86 -31.34 12.58
C GLU A 409 88.10 -29.99 13.25
N ARG A 410 88.78 -29.88 14.41
CA ARG A 410 89.07 -28.58 15.02
C ARG A 410 89.74 -27.58 14.07
N GLN A 411 90.66 -28.02 13.22
CA GLN A 411 91.35 -27.14 12.26
C GLN A 411 90.50 -26.80 11.03
N ARG A 412 89.74 -27.76 10.48
CA ARG A 412 88.72 -27.49 9.45
C ARG A 412 87.58 -26.61 9.98
N ARG A 413 87.15 -26.86 11.22
CA ARG A 413 86.19 -26.07 12.00
C ARG A 413 86.72 -24.66 12.18
N MET A 414 88.01 -24.42 12.43
CA MET A 414 88.55 -23.07 12.59
C MET A 414 88.55 -22.24 11.28
N ALA A 415 88.86 -22.88 10.14
CA ALA A 415 88.80 -22.24 8.82
C ALA A 415 87.35 -22.01 8.37
N MET A 416 86.50 -23.04 8.50
CA MET A 416 85.05 -22.90 8.36
C MET A 416 84.49 -21.88 9.35
N LEU A 417 84.99 -21.77 10.57
CA LEU A 417 84.54 -20.79 11.57
C LEU A 417 84.80 -19.36 11.10
N LYS A 418 85.93 -19.09 10.43
CA LYS A 418 86.20 -17.77 9.87
C LYS A 418 85.36 -17.44 8.64
N GLU A 419 85.20 -18.39 7.72
CA GLU A 419 84.32 -18.20 6.55
C GLU A 419 82.84 -18.10 6.97
N THR A 420 82.41 -18.95 7.89
CA THR A 420 81.09 -18.85 8.52
C THR A 420 80.95 -17.57 9.34
N GLN A 421 81.99 -17.06 10.01
CA GLN A 421 81.94 -15.79 10.72
C GLN A 421 81.74 -14.62 9.76
N GLN A 422 82.49 -14.56 8.66
CA GLN A 422 82.31 -13.52 7.63
C GLN A 422 80.93 -13.64 6.97
N TYR A 423 80.46 -14.86 6.69
CA TYR A 423 79.12 -15.11 6.17
C TYR A 423 78.03 -14.76 7.19
N LEU A 424 78.25 -15.02 8.49
CA LEU A 424 77.35 -14.66 9.58
C LEU A 424 77.30 -13.15 9.76
N ASP A 425 78.44 -12.46 9.67
CA ASP A 425 78.52 -11.00 9.75
C ASP A 425 77.80 -10.34 8.56
N MET A 426 77.95 -10.90 7.35
CA MET A 426 77.17 -10.48 6.18
C MET A 426 75.68 -10.77 6.37
N GLN A 427 75.30 -11.94 6.89
CA GLN A 427 73.90 -12.26 7.22
C GLN A 427 73.35 -11.37 8.33
N ILE A 428 74.15 -10.98 9.33
CA ILE A 428 73.76 -10.08 10.41
C ILE A 428 73.58 -8.67 9.84
N ALA A 429 74.46 -8.21 8.95
CA ALA A 429 74.31 -6.92 8.28
C ALA A 429 73.06 -6.89 7.38
N GLN A 430 72.83 -7.94 6.58
CA GLN A 430 71.62 -8.09 5.78
C GLN A 430 70.36 -8.19 6.65
N LYS A 431 70.38 -8.96 7.73
CA LYS A 431 69.25 -9.02 8.68
C LYS A 431 69.04 -7.70 9.43
N ARG A 432 70.07 -6.91 9.69
CA ARG A 432 69.93 -5.58 10.29
C ARG A 432 69.29 -4.61 9.29
N GLN A 433 69.75 -4.60 8.04
CA GLN A 433 69.12 -3.81 6.98
C GLN A 433 67.67 -4.23 6.74
N GLN A 434 67.39 -5.53 6.65
CA GLN A 434 66.02 -6.04 6.54
C GLN A 434 65.16 -5.65 7.75
N LYS A 435 65.69 -5.71 8.97
CA LYS A 435 64.95 -5.25 10.16
C LYS A 435 64.72 -3.75 10.17
N GLU A 436 65.67 -2.95 9.67
CA GLU A 436 65.53 -1.50 9.54
C GLU A 436 64.50 -1.14 8.47
N GLU A 437 64.52 -1.83 7.33
CA GLU A 437 63.52 -1.73 6.26
C GLU A 437 62.13 -2.17 6.75
N GLU A 438 62.02 -3.33 7.40
CA GLU A 438 60.78 -3.82 8.03
C GLU A 438 60.27 -2.85 9.11
N HIS A 439 61.17 -2.24 9.89
CA HIS A 439 60.80 -1.26 10.90
C HIS A 439 60.31 0.06 10.28
N LEU A 440 60.94 0.52 9.19
CA LEU A 440 60.48 1.67 8.42
C LEU A 440 59.15 1.38 7.72
N GLU A 441 58.98 0.21 7.12
CA GLU A 441 57.71 -0.25 6.52
C GLU A 441 56.62 -0.39 7.58
N TRP A 442 56.96 -0.86 8.79
CA TRP A 442 56.03 -0.92 9.91
C TRP A 442 55.61 0.47 10.38
N LEU A 443 56.55 1.42 10.50
CA LEU A 443 56.25 2.80 10.84
C LEU A 443 55.39 3.46 9.75
N HIS A 444 55.72 3.27 8.47
CA HIS A 444 54.93 3.77 7.35
C HIS A 444 53.54 3.14 7.33
N GLY A 445 53.43 1.83 7.54
CA GLY A 445 52.16 1.12 7.64
C GLY A 445 51.32 1.58 8.83
N LEU A 446 51.95 1.93 9.97
CA LEU A 446 51.27 2.51 11.12
C LEU A 446 50.74 3.92 10.79
N THR A 447 51.55 4.76 10.15
CA THR A 447 51.09 6.10 9.74
C THR A 447 49.96 6.05 8.72
N ASP A 448 49.99 5.08 7.79
CA ASP A 448 48.94 4.88 6.79
C ASP A 448 47.65 4.35 7.45
N GLN A 449 47.77 3.46 8.43
CA GLN A 449 46.63 3.00 9.23
C GLN A 449 46.00 4.14 10.03
N GLU A 450 46.79 4.95 10.70
CA GLU A 450 46.30 6.13 11.42
C GLU A 450 45.61 7.14 10.50
N ALA A 451 46.10 7.32 9.27
CA ALA A 451 45.47 8.16 8.28
C ALA A 451 44.10 7.61 7.85
N LEU A 452 44.01 6.31 7.58
CA LEU A 452 42.75 5.64 7.23
C LEU A 452 41.74 5.65 8.39
N GLU A 453 42.21 5.49 9.62
CA GLU A 453 41.37 5.60 10.82
C GLU A 453 40.80 7.01 10.96
N LYS A 454 41.61 8.05 10.77
CA LYS A 454 41.14 9.45 10.77
C LYS A 454 40.14 9.72 9.65
N GLU A 455 40.39 9.26 8.43
CA GLU A 455 39.44 9.41 7.33
C GLU A 455 38.10 8.72 7.65
N ASN A 456 38.16 7.56 8.30
CA ASN A 456 36.98 6.83 8.73
C ASN A 456 36.25 7.59 9.85
N GLU A 457 36.95 8.09 10.86
CA GLU A 457 36.37 8.93 11.93
C GLU A 457 35.71 10.19 11.37
N ASP A 458 36.36 10.90 10.46
CA ASP A 458 35.82 12.09 9.79
C ASP A 458 34.58 11.76 8.95
N ARG A 459 34.57 10.57 8.33
CA ARG A 459 33.40 10.09 7.58
C ARG A 459 32.24 9.76 8.52
N ILE A 460 32.49 9.09 9.64
CA ILE A 460 31.50 8.81 10.68
C ILE A 460 30.93 10.13 11.23
N ALA A 461 31.79 11.11 11.53
CA ALA A 461 31.39 12.42 12.03
C ALA A 461 30.48 13.17 11.05
N ARG A 462 30.80 13.14 9.74
CA ARG A 462 29.95 13.73 8.68
C ARG A 462 28.58 13.07 8.59
N GLU A 463 28.53 11.75 8.60
CA GLU A 463 27.26 11.00 8.57
C GLU A 463 26.43 11.25 9.84
N LEU A 464 27.08 11.29 11.03
CA LEU A 464 26.40 11.65 12.28
C LEU A 464 25.83 13.07 12.24
N ALA A 465 26.59 14.04 11.72
CA ALA A 465 26.11 15.41 11.57
C ALA A 465 24.89 15.50 10.62
N ALA A 466 24.88 14.71 9.53
CA ALA A 466 23.75 14.62 8.63
C ALA A 466 22.50 14.05 9.32
N LEU A 467 22.67 12.98 10.12
CA LEU A 467 21.57 12.41 10.92
C LEU A 467 21.08 13.39 11.99
N GLU A 468 21.98 14.13 12.61
CA GLU A 468 21.65 15.16 13.60
C GLU A 468 20.88 16.34 13.00
N ALA A 469 21.17 16.70 11.76
CA ALA A 469 20.43 17.73 11.02
C ALA A 469 19.01 17.26 10.62
N ALA A 470 18.81 15.96 10.42
CA ALA A 470 17.53 15.37 10.05
C ALA A 470 16.54 15.18 11.22
N ARG A 471 16.90 15.62 12.44
CA ARG A 471 16.05 15.53 13.62
C ARG A 471 14.82 16.44 13.51
N PRO A 472 13.64 15.99 13.98
CA PRO A 472 12.49 16.87 14.14
C PRO A 472 12.77 18.00 15.13
N ASP A 473 12.19 19.19 14.90
CA ASP A 473 12.43 20.40 15.69
C ASP A 473 12.17 20.21 17.19
N ARG A 474 11.13 19.43 17.54
CA ARG A 474 10.78 19.12 18.95
C ARG A 474 11.91 18.46 19.73
N TYR A 475 12.84 17.81 19.03
CA TYR A 475 13.93 17.04 19.63
C TYR A 475 15.32 17.57 19.29
N ARG A 476 15.43 18.82 18.82
CA ARG A 476 16.70 19.45 18.46
C ARG A 476 17.75 19.39 19.57
N ASN A 477 17.32 19.48 20.83
CA ASN A 477 18.20 19.49 22.01
C ASN A 477 18.55 18.09 22.54
N ILE A 478 17.96 17.02 21.98
CA ILE A 478 18.23 15.64 22.43
C ILE A 478 19.27 15.03 21.50
N PRO A 479 20.48 14.70 21.99
CA PRO A 479 21.53 14.11 21.17
C PRO A 479 21.14 12.70 20.71
N LEU A 480 21.51 12.35 19.47
CA LEU A 480 21.23 11.02 18.92
C LEU A 480 22.04 9.95 19.66
N LEU A 481 23.29 10.22 19.99
CA LEU A 481 24.12 9.31 20.77
C LEU A 481 24.09 9.70 22.25
N PRO A 482 24.02 8.72 23.18
CA PRO A 482 24.15 9.03 24.59
C PRO A 482 25.56 9.60 24.84
N PRO A 483 25.72 10.55 25.77
CA PRO A 483 27.05 11.01 26.16
C PRO A 483 27.87 9.80 26.61
N LYS A 484 29.11 9.67 26.09
CA LYS A 484 30.03 8.61 26.50
C LYS A 484 30.21 8.67 28.01
N SER A 485 29.55 7.78 28.76
CA SER A 485 29.76 7.70 30.19
C SER A 485 31.12 7.06 30.42
N ARG A 486 31.96 7.68 31.24
CA ARG A 486 33.31 7.18 31.55
C ARG A 486 33.32 5.80 32.26
N ASN A 487 32.15 5.26 32.62
CA ASN A 487 32.00 4.14 33.56
C ASN A 487 31.24 2.93 32.97
N GLN A 488 31.17 2.74 31.66
CA GLN A 488 30.71 1.44 31.12
C GLN A 488 31.89 0.46 31.09
N PRO A 489 31.88 -0.63 31.89
CA PRO A 489 32.80 -1.73 31.68
C PRO A 489 32.43 -2.41 30.35
N PHE A 490 33.47 -2.70 29.56
CA PHE A 490 33.39 -3.36 28.25
C PHE A 490 32.58 -4.65 28.26
#